data_AF-A0AA42Y085-F1
#
_entry.id   AF-A0AA42Y085-F1
#
_cell.length_a   1.000
_cell.length_b   1.000
_cell.length_c   1.000
_cell.angle_alpha   90.00
_cell.angle_beta   90.00
_cell.angle_gamma   90.00
#
_symmetry.space_group_name_H-M   'P 1'
#
loop_
_entity.id
_entity.type
_entity.pdbx_description
1 polymer ?
#
loop_
_entity_poly.entity_id
_entity_poly.type
_entity_poly.pdbx_seq_one_letter_code
_entity_poly.pdbx_strand_id
1 'polypeptide(L)'
;MPSDDRVELALTALAGQRDAFRSALGTTVEQVQTFLAEHRQSQNGGVNRVAAELGPFAADRFDTDRLAKLFGGSLKLDTLTVETIEKARDTMNELSQRNHDLFLVKVNPGGDLRTAVAKALEEIGRAFGAVRIFELTRSGSYRGNEHARSLGSFPFQKWSKGERRLAPPLVVAVDGADLRAEMLTDFLDGSQKIVLVVRGACSPAPLVRLITPGTFVIQTHDGTGLDRLATHDGPGIGALVPESAARFVHDPKGGLHLAGRLTVEHLPATEPKMSVGGRSGSQQAEEIRQLRSLADITVGTRPAVGTDASATPVTPAAPADPVDKLAAWLLSQANLSDI
;
A
#
# COMPACT_ATOMS: atom_id res chain seq x y z
N MET A 1 17.06 -1.06 -25.00
CA MET A 1 17.57 -1.30 -23.65
C MET A 1 16.83 -2.51 -23.12
N PRO A 2 17.49 -3.63 -22.78
CA PRO A 2 16.79 -4.74 -22.17
C PRO A 2 16.27 -4.26 -20.81
N SER A 3 15.01 -4.56 -20.51
CA SER A 3 14.50 -4.54 -19.13
C SER A 3 15.45 -5.39 -18.28
N ASP A 4 15.91 -4.87 -17.14
CA ASP A 4 16.67 -5.67 -16.17
C ASP A 4 15.78 -6.86 -15.79
N ASP A 5 16.19 -8.10 -16.10
CA ASP A 5 15.39 -9.32 -15.89
C ASP A 5 14.89 -9.43 -14.45
N ARG A 6 15.62 -8.82 -13.50
CA ARG A 6 15.26 -8.73 -12.08
C ARG A 6 14.04 -7.83 -11.82
N VAL A 7 13.83 -6.81 -12.64
CA VAL A 7 12.61 -5.96 -12.59
C VAL A 7 11.40 -6.78 -13.02
N GLU A 8 11.50 -7.51 -14.13
CA GLU A 8 10.40 -8.36 -14.61
C GLU A 8 10.10 -9.50 -13.62
N LEU A 9 11.13 -10.09 -13.02
CA LEU A 9 10.98 -11.07 -11.94
C LEU A 9 10.19 -10.48 -10.76
N ALA A 10 10.57 -9.30 -10.27
CA ALA A 10 9.88 -8.64 -9.16
C ALA A 10 8.43 -8.26 -9.52
N LEU A 11 8.21 -7.75 -10.73
CA LEU A 11 6.88 -7.39 -11.24
C LEU A 11 5.98 -8.61 -11.37
N THR A 12 6.53 -9.77 -11.75
CA THR A 12 5.82 -11.05 -11.88
C THR A 12 5.46 -11.60 -10.50
N ALA A 13 6.39 -11.59 -9.55
CA ALA A 13 6.13 -12.05 -8.18
C ALA A 13 4.98 -11.27 -7.50
N LEU A 14 4.80 -10.00 -7.87
CA LEU A 14 3.78 -9.11 -7.32
C LEU A 14 2.50 -8.99 -8.20
N ALA A 15 2.34 -9.83 -9.23
CA ALA A 15 1.24 -9.74 -10.19
C ALA A 15 -0.13 -9.76 -9.51
N GLY A 16 -0.36 -10.66 -8.55
CA GLY A 16 -1.66 -10.80 -7.88
C GLY A 16 -2.14 -9.53 -7.17
N GLN A 17 -1.25 -8.78 -6.54
CA GLN A 17 -1.61 -7.52 -5.86
C GLN A 17 -1.86 -6.38 -6.87
N ARG A 18 -1.10 -6.35 -7.97
CA ARG A 18 -1.31 -5.39 -9.06
C ARG A 18 -2.67 -5.60 -9.72
N ASP A 19 -3.03 -6.86 -9.96
CA ASP A 19 -4.30 -7.23 -10.58
C ASP A 19 -5.48 -6.97 -9.62
N ALA A 20 -5.30 -7.20 -8.32
CA ALA A 20 -6.31 -6.83 -7.31
C ALA A 20 -6.60 -5.32 -7.30
N PHE A 21 -5.56 -4.48 -7.34
CA PHE A 21 -5.72 -3.02 -7.42
C PHE A 21 -6.42 -2.60 -8.71
N ARG A 22 -6.01 -3.14 -9.87
CA ARG A 22 -6.63 -2.84 -11.17
C ARG A 22 -8.09 -3.27 -11.23
N SER A 23 -8.39 -4.45 -10.71
CA SER A 23 -9.75 -4.99 -10.64
C SER A 23 -10.64 -4.05 -9.82
N ALA A 24 -10.17 -3.62 -8.64
CA ALA A 24 -10.89 -2.66 -7.81
C ALA A 24 -11.15 -1.33 -8.55
N LEU A 25 -10.16 -0.78 -9.24
CA LEU A 25 -10.35 0.43 -10.06
C LEU A 25 -11.35 0.21 -11.19
N GLY A 26 -11.27 -0.93 -11.90
CA GLY A 26 -12.19 -1.27 -12.98
C GLY A 26 -13.64 -1.33 -12.49
N THR A 27 -13.89 -2.06 -11.39
CA THR A 27 -15.21 -2.12 -10.77
C THR A 27 -15.72 -0.73 -10.35
N THR A 28 -14.87 0.12 -9.78
CA THR A 28 -15.29 1.47 -9.40
C THR A 28 -15.59 2.35 -10.62
N VAL A 29 -14.82 2.24 -11.70
CA VAL A 29 -15.09 2.96 -12.96
C VAL A 29 -16.45 2.56 -13.53
N GLU A 30 -16.77 1.26 -13.56
CA GLU A 30 -18.07 0.75 -14.03
C GLU A 30 -19.23 1.25 -13.16
N GLN A 31 -19.06 1.30 -11.84
CA GLN A 31 -20.05 1.86 -10.92
C GLN A 31 -20.32 3.34 -11.21
N VAL A 32 -19.27 4.15 -11.42
CA VAL A 32 -19.42 5.56 -11.78
C VAL A 32 -20.08 5.74 -13.15
N GLN A 33 -19.75 4.89 -14.12
CA GLN A 33 -20.39 4.90 -15.44
C GLN A 33 -21.88 4.58 -15.35
N THR A 34 -22.24 3.58 -14.56
CA THR A 34 -23.64 3.19 -14.31
C THR A 34 -24.41 4.33 -13.66
N PHE A 35 -23.83 4.95 -12.63
CA PHE A 35 -24.41 6.11 -11.97
C PHE A 35 -24.67 7.27 -12.95
N LEU A 36 -23.70 7.60 -13.82
CA LEU A 36 -23.86 8.65 -14.83
C LEU A 36 -24.93 8.29 -15.86
N ALA A 37 -25.00 7.03 -16.29
CA ALA A 37 -25.99 6.56 -17.26
C ALA A 37 -27.42 6.63 -16.69
N GLU A 38 -27.62 6.20 -15.45
CA GLU A 38 -28.90 6.29 -14.75
C GLU A 38 -29.37 7.74 -14.61
N HIS A 39 -28.47 8.67 -14.28
CA HIS A 39 -28.82 10.09 -14.16
C HIS A 39 -29.19 10.72 -15.51
N ARG A 40 -28.46 10.39 -16.59
CA ARG A 40 -28.81 10.85 -17.95
C ARG A 40 -30.15 10.27 -18.42
N GLN A 41 -30.41 9.00 -18.14
CA GLN A 41 -31.69 8.36 -18.44
C GLN A 41 -32.84 8.93 -17.59
N SER A 42 -32.62 9.28 -16.32
CA SER A 42 -33.64 9.94 -15.49
C SER A 42 -33.98 11.34 -16.01
N GLN A 43 -32.99 12.12 -16.46
CA GLN A 43 -33.23 13.42 -17.07
C GLN A 43 -34.08 13.33 -18.35
N ASN A 44 -33.76 12.38 -19.24
CA ASN A 44 -34.52 12.17 -20.49
C ASN A 44 -35.83 11.40 -20.26
N GLY A 45 -35.87 10.56 -19.23
CA GLY A 45 -36.98 9.69 -18.86
C GLY A 45 -38.12 10.43 -18.18
N GLY A 46 -37.86 11.52 -17.47
CA GLY A 46 -38.92 12.39 -16.93
C GLY A 46 -39.77 13.01 -18.05
N VAL A 47 -39.12 13.51 -19.11
CA VAL A 47 -39.81 14.08 -20.29
C VAL A 47 -40.55 12.98 -21.06
N ASN A 48 -39.92 11.83 -21.30
CA ASN A 48 -40.54 10.71 -22.00
C ASN A 48 -41.68 10.05 -21.21
N ARG A 49 -41.59 9.97 -19.87
CA ARG A 49 -42.66 9.42 -19.01
C ARG A 49 -43.86 10.36 -18.99
N VAL A 50 -43.64 11.66 -18.82
CA VAL A 50 -44.71 12.67 -18.89
C VAL A 50 -45.38 12.67 -20.27
N ALA A 51 -44.60 12.56 -21.35
CA ALA A 51 -45.15 12.44 -22.70
C ALA A 51 -45.96 11.15 -22.91
N ALA A 52 -45.51 10.01 -22.34
CA ALA A 52 -46.21 8.74 -22.43
C ALA A 52 -47.50 8.69 -21.59
N GLU A 53 -47.49 9.26 -20.38
CA GLU A 53 -48.66 9.33 -19.48
C GLU A 53 -49.75 10.28 -20.00
N LEU A 54 -49.36 11.34 -20.70
CA LEU A 54 -50.30 12.30 -21.28
C LEU A 54 -50.87 11.84 -22.64
N GLY A 55 -50.21 10.88 -23.30
CA GLY A 55 -50.63 10.31 -24.57
C GLY A 55 -50.68 11.31 -25.75
N PRO A 56 -51.15 10.87 -26.94
CA PRO A 56 -51.14 11.70 -28.15
C PRO A 56 -52.00 12.96 -28.07
N PHE A 57 -52.97 13.01 -27.14
CA PHE A 57 -53.88 14.14 -26.97
C PHE A 57 -53.23 15.39 -26.38
N ALA A 58 -52.10 15.25 -25.70
CA ALA A 58 -51.45 16.36 -25.00
C ALA A 58 -50.31 17.03 -25.78
N ALA A 59 -49.84 16.41 -26.87
CA ALA A 59 -48.67 16.85 -27.63
C ALA A 59 -48.77 18.31 -28.12
N ASP A 60 -49.97 18.78 -28.45
CA ASP A 60 -50.22 20.14 -28.94
C ASP A 60 -50.79 21.11 -27.89
N ARG A 61 -51.11 20.63 -26.68
CA ARG A 61 -51.80 21.44 -25.64
C ARG A 61 -51.00 21.65 -24.38
N PHE A 62 -49.99 20.82 -24.12
CA PHE A 62 -49.16 20.89 -22.93
C PHE A 62 -47.69 20.90 -23.30
N ASP A 63 -46.96 21.85 -22.73
CA ASP A 63 -45.49 21.89 -22.79
C ASP A 63 -44.96 20.80 -21.84
N THR A 64 -44.67 19.62 -22.40
CA THR A 64 -44.19 18.44 -21.67
C THR A 64 -42.85 18.71 -20.97
N ASP A 65 -42.01 19.59 -21.51
CA ASP A 65 -40.76 20.01 -20.89
C ASP A 65 -40.99 20.86 -19.64
N ARG A 66 -41.96 21.79 -19.67
CA ARG A 66 -42.38 22.53 -18.47
C ARG A 66 -43.02 21.63 -17.43
N LEU A 67 -43.82 20.67 -17.86
CA LEU A 67 -44.55 19.78 -16.97
C LEU A 67 -43.60 18.78 -16.29
N ALA A 68 -42.64 18.21 -17.03
CA ALA A 68 -41.58 17.38 -16.47
C ALA A 68 -40.69 18.13 -15.46
N LYS A 69 -40.56 19.46 -15.56
CA LYS A 69 -39.86 20.28 -14.55
C LYS A 69 -40.62 20.39 -13.22
N LEU A 70 -41.95 20.22 -13.22
CA LEU A 70 -42.78 20.25 -12.00
C LEU A 70 -42.74 18.91 -11.25
N PHE A 71 -42.61 17.79 -11.96
CA PHE A 71 -42.57 16.43 -11.39
C PHE A 71 -41.16 15.87 -11.21
N GLY A 72 -40.13 16.56 -11.71
CA GLY A 72 -38.73 16.18 -11.63
C GLY A 72 -38.12 16.39 -10.24
N GLY A 73 -38.56 15.62 -9.26
CA GLY A 73 -38.01 15.57 -7.90
C GLY A 73 -36.71 14.75 -7.77
N SER A 74 -36.18 14.17 -8.85
CA SER A 74 -34.82 13.61 -8.81
C SER A 74 -33.83 14.77 -8.86
N LEU A 75 -32.91 14.80 -7.89
CA LEU A 75 -31.79 15.75 -7.83
C LEU A 75 -31.16 15.89 -9.22
N LYS A 76 -31.47 16.98 -9.93
CA LYS A 76 -30.77 17.30 -11.16
C LYS A 76 -29.35 17.66 -10.77
N LEU A 77 -28.42 16.76 -11.08
CA LEU A 77 -26.99 17.08 -11.04
C LEU A 77 -26.78 18.27 -11.96
N ASP A 78 -26.19 19.34 -11.44
CA ASP A 78 -25.80 20.47 -12.28
C ASP A 78 -24.67 20.04 -13.23
N THR A 79 -24.47 20.82 -14.30
CA THR A 79 -23.47 20.51 -15.32
C THR A 79 -22.06 20.38 -14.72
N LEU A 80 -21.74 21.23 -13.75
CA LEU A 80 -20.43 21.24 -13.08
C LEU A 80 -20.20 19.98 -12.24
N THR A 81 -21.23 19.46 -11.60
CA THR A 81 -21.21 18.18 -10.87
C THR A 81 -20.96 17.03 -11.82
N VAL A 82 -21.68 16.98 -12.94
CA VAL A 82 -21.49 15.92 -13.95
C VAL A 82 -20.06 15.96 -14.48
N GLU A 83 -19.55 17.12 -14.87
CA GLU A 83 -18.17 17.30 -15.31
C GLU A 83 -17.14 16.87 -14.25
N THR A 84 -17.41 17.14 -12.97
CA THR A 84 -16.52 16.75 -11.87
C THR A 84 -16.48 15.22 -11.70
N ILE A 85 -17.63 14.56 -11.78
CA ILE A 85 -17.72 13.09 -11.71
C ILE A 85 -17.05 12.45 -12.94
N GLU A 86 -17.22 13.03 -14.13
CA GLU A 86 -16.55 12.57 -15.34
C GLU A 86 -15.02 12.68 -15.23
N LYS A 87 -14.49 13.80 -14.72
CA LYS A 87 -13.05 13.96 -14.47
C LYS A 87 -12.51 12.93 -13.48
N ALA A 88 -13.27 12.63 -12.42
CA ALA A 88 -12.90 11.58 -11.47
C ALA A 88 -12.86 10.20 -12.14
N ARG A 89 -13.90 9.85 -12.92
CA ARG A 89 -13.93 8.62 -13.72
C ARG A 89 -12.73 8.52 -14.66
N ASP A 90 -12.44 9.60 -15.39
CA ASP A 90 -11.37 9.62 -16.38
C ASP A 90 -10.00 9.43 -15.74
N THR A 91 -9.78 10.01 -14.54
CA THR A 91 -8.56 9.78 -13.75
C THR A 91 -8.42 8.30 -13.35
N MET A 92 -9.50 7.66 -12.86
CA MET A 92 -9.45 6.24 -12.48
C MET A 92 -9.23 5.33 -13.70
N ASN A 93 -9.87 5.64 -14.83
CA ASN A 93 -9.73 4.90 -16.08
C ASN A 93 -8.34 5.07 -16.70
N GLU A 94 -7.76 6.28 -16.63
CA GLU A 94 -6.36 6.52 -17.02
C GLU A 94 -5.42 5.60 -16.25
N LEU A 95 -5.57 5.54 -14.92
CA LEU A 95 -4.70 4.74 -14.07
C LEU A 95 -4.91 3.23 -14.24
N SER A 96 -6.15 2.77 -14.47
CA SER A 96 -6.43 1.34 -14.69
C SER A 96 -5.83 0.81 -16.00
N GLN A 97 -5.72 1.67 -17.02
CA GLN A 97 -5.16 1.32 -18.32
C GLN A 97 -3.62 1.34 -18.37
N ARG A 98 -2.95 1.94 -17.37
CA ARG A 98 -1.48 1.95 -17.32
C ARG A 98 -0.94 0.54 -17.04
N ASN A 99 0.08 0.15 -17.81
CA ASN A 99 0.68 -1.17 -17.70
C ASN A 99 1.69 -1.26 -16.53
N HIS A 100 2.91 -1.76 -16.77
CA HIS A 100 3.92 -1.93 -15.71
C HIS A 100 4.40 -0.60 -15.14
N ASP A 101 4.33 0.48 -15.94
CA ASP A 101 4.87 1.80 -15.60
C ASP A 101 4.22 2.44 -14.37
N LEU A 102 2.99 2.05 -14.01
CA LEU A 102 2.34 2.55 -12.80
C LEU A 102 3.01 1.99 -11.52
N PHE A 103 3.52 0.76 -11.60
CA PHE A 103 4.09 0.04 -10.46
C PHE A 103 5.63 0.04 -10.47
N LEU A 104 6.26 0.54 -11.54
CA LEU A 104 7.70 0.62 -11.70
C LEU A 104 8.21 2.04 -11.49
N VAL A 105 9.05 2.22 -10.49
CA VAL A 105 9.75 3.47 -10.21
C VAL A 105 11.21 3.32 -10.62
N LYS A 106 11.72 4.25 -11.42
CA LYS A 106 13.15 4.33 -11.76
C LYS A 106 13.77 5.52 -11.05
N VAL A 107 14.69 5.27 -10.15
CA VAL A 107 15.47 6.32 -9.48
C VAL A 107 16.64 6.66 -10.40
N ASN A 108 16.75 7.95 -10.75
CA ASN A 108 17.88 8.44 -11.52
C ASN A 108 19.15 8.39 -10.66
N PRO A 109 20.34 8.14 -11.24
CA PRO A 109 21.59 8.20 -10.50
C PRO A 109 21.76 9.53 -9.75
N GLY A 110 22.12 9.47 -8.48
CA GLY A 110 22.19 10.63 -7.57
C GLY A 110 20.83 11.16 -7.09
N GLY A 111 19.74 10.49 -7.44
CA GLY A 111 18.38 10.86 -7.07
C GLY A 111 17.98 10.42 -5.66
N ASP A 112 16.97 11.08 -5.09
CA ASP A 112 16.43 10.72 -3.78
C ASP A 112 15.37 9.61 -3.88
N LEU A 113 15.67 8.45 -3.30
CA LEU A 113 14.80 7.28 -3.25
C LEU A 113 13.45 7.59 -2.59
N ARG A 114 13.45 8.33 -1.47
CA ARG A 114 12.22 8.65 -0.73
C ARG A 114 11.29 9.50 -1.57
N THR A 115 11.80 10.55 -2.20
CA THR A 115 11.03 11.44 -3.08
C THR A 115 10.50 10.69 -4.30
N ALA A 116 11.28 9.80 -4.90
CA ALA A 116 10.82 8.99 -6.04
C ALA A 116 9.63 8.08 -5.65
N VAL A 117 9.74 7.37 -4.52
CA VAL A 117 8.65 6.53 -4.00
C VAL A 117 7.42 7.38 -3.61
N ALA A 118 7.64 8.51 -2.93
CA ALA A 118 6.55 9.42 -2.55
C ALA A 118 5.74 9.89 -3.76
N LYS A 119 6.43 10.31 -4.83
CA LYS A 119 5.79 10.76 -6.08
C LYS A 119 5.02 9.64 -6.77
N ALA A 120 5.55 8.42 -6.77
CA ALA A 120 4.86 7.26 -7.36
C ALA A 120 3.58 6.93 -6.59
N LEU A 121 3.65 6.90 -5.25
CA LEU A 121 2.46 6.71 -4.41
C LEU A 121 1.48 7.89 -4.55
N GLU A 122 1.95 9.12 -4.67
CA GLU A 122 1.10 10.29 -4.90
C GLU A 122 0.33 10.22 -6.22
N GLU A 123 0.98 9.76 -7.29
CA GLU A 123 0.36 9.53 -8.61
C GLU A 123 -0.68 8.41 -8.56
N ILE A 124 -0.35 7.28 -7.93
CA ILE A 124 -1.31 6.18 -7.71
C ILE A 124 -2.49 6.65 -6.85
N GLY A 125 -2.20 7.46 -5.84
CA GLY A 125 -3.19 7.97 -4.89
C GLY A 125 -4.25 8.84 -5.53
N ARG A 126 -4.00 9.43 -6.71
CA ARG A 126 -5.01 10.17 -7.48
C ARG A 126 -6.25 9.32 -7.73
N ALA A 127 -6.14 7.99 -7.79
CA ALA A 127 -7.29 7.11 -7.87
C ALA A 127 -8.19 7.23 -6.62
N PHE A 128 -7.61 7.18 -5.42
CA PHE A 128 -8.34 7.37 -4.17
C PHE A 128 -8.92 8.79 -4.04
N GLY A 129 -8.15 9.79 -4.47
CA GLY A 129 -8.62 11.17 -4.59
C GLY A 129 -9.85 11.28 -5.49
N ALA A 130 -9.84 10.61 -6.65
CA ALA A 130 -10.96 10.56 -7.59
C ALA A 130 -12.20 9.87 -7.02
N VAL A 131 -12.03 8.71 -6.36
CA VAL A 131 -13.14 8.02 -5.67
C VAL A 131 -13.77 8.92 -4.61
N ARG A 132 -12.94 9.60 -3.81
CA ARG A 132 -13.44 10.50 -2.76
C ARG A 132 -14.19 11.70 -3.35
N ILE A 133 -13.73 12.24 -4.47
CA ILE A 133 -14.43 13.30 -5.18
C ILE A 133 -15.77 12.81 -5.70
N PHE A 134 -15.83 11.63 -6.28
CA PHE A 134 -17.09 11.01 -6.68
C PHE A 134 -18.06 10.90 -5.50
N GLU A 135 -17.62 10.35 -4.37
CA GLU A 135 -18.47 10.20 -3.17
C GLU A 135 -18.92 11.53 -2.57
N LEU A 136 -18.03 12.52 -2.48
CA LEU A 136 -18.36 13.86 -2.00
C LEU A 136 -19.33 14.58 -2.93
N THR A 137 -19.18 14.38 -4.24
CA THR A 137 -20.05 15.00 -5.24
C THR A 137 -21.43 14.33 -5.22
N ARG A 138 -21.47 13.00 -5.15
CA ARG A 138 -22.70 12.21 -5.01
C ARG A 138 -23.50 12.58 -3.77
N SER A 139 -22.82 12.89 -2.66
CA SER A 139 -23.44 13.30 -1.39
C SER A 139 -23.72 14.81 -1.28
N GLY A 140 -23.43 15.60 -2.32
CA GLY A 140 -23.62 17.06 -2.31
C GLY A 140 -22.65 17.83 -1.38
N SER A 141 -21.61 17.17 -0.87
CA SER A 141 -20.62 17.74 0.07
C SER A 141 -19.34 18.23 -0.62
N TYR A 142 -19.29 18.21 -1.95
CA TYR A 142 -18.11 18.61 -2.71
C TYR A 142 -17.90 20.14 -2.68
N ARG A 143 -16.66 20.55 -2.38
CA ARG A 143 -16.20 21.93 -2.40
C ARG A 143 -14.99 22.05 -3.32
N GLY A 144 -15.16 22.72 -4.46
CA GLY A 144 -14.14 22.79 -5.52
C GLY A 144 -12.77 23.28 -5.04
N ASN A 145 -12.72 24.35 -4.23
CA ASN A 145 -11.46 24.92 -3.74
C ASN A 145 -10.70 23.99 -2.79
N GLU A 146 -11.40 23.15 -2.03
CA GLU A 146 -10.82 22.25 -1.04
C GLU A 146 -10.41 20.91 -1.68
N HIS A 147 -11.24 20.38 -2.59
CA HIS A 147 -11.12 19.00 -3.05
C HIS A 147 -10.48 18.84 -4.43
N ALA A 148 -10.48 19.87 -5.29
CA ALA A 148 -9.99 19.74 -6.67
C ALA A 148 -8.51 19.33 -6.76
N ARG A 149 -7.69 19.68 -5.76
CA ARG A 149 -6.26 19.30 -5.72
C ARG A 149 -6.05 17.78 -5.69
N SER A 150 -7.01 17.02 -5.14
CA SER A 150 -6.90 15.57 -4.99
C SER A 150 -6.92 14.81 -6.32
N LEU A 151 -7.39 15.42 -7.42
CA LEU A 151 -7.28 14.81 -8.76
C LEU A 151 -5.87 14.92 -9.35
N GLY A 152 -5.12 15.96 -8.97
CA GLY A 152 -3.76 16.17 -9.47
C GLY A 152 -2.67 15.58 -8.58
N SER A 153 -2.94 15.44 -7.28
CA SER A 153 -1.98 14.97 -6.28
C SER A 153 -2.71 14.42 -5.06
N PHE A 154 -2.41 13.19 -4.66
CA PHE A 154 -2.97 12.60 -3.44
C PHE A 154 -1.93 11.78 -2.66
N PRO A 155 -1.17 12.43 -1.76
CA PRO A 155 -0.02 11.82 -1.10
C PRO A 155 -0.43 10.69 -0.13
N PHE A 156 0.46 9.71 0.04
CA PHE A 156 0.26 8.50 0.86
C PHE A 156 -0.20 8.80 2.30
N GLN A 157 0.25 9.92 2.88
CA GLN A 157 -0.12 10.33 4.23
C GLN A 157 -1.62 10.64 4.36
N LYS A 158 -2.29 11.03 3.26
CA LYS A 158 -3.73 11.29 3.23
C LYS A 158 -4.56 10.03 3.00
N TRP A 159 -3.91 8.90 2.70
CA TRP A 159 -4.63 7.67 2.44
C TRP A 159 -5.29 7.14 3.72
N SER A 160 -6.52 6.70 3.60
CA SER A 160 -7.22 6.02 4.70
C SER A 160 -6.62 4.63 4.97
N LYS A 161 -6.96 4.05 6.14
CA LYS A 161 -6.56 2.67 6.47
C LYS A 161 -7.06 1.65 5.44
N GLY A 162 -8.25 1.87 4.88
CA GLY A 162 -8.81 1.03 3.81
C GLY A 162 -8.02 1.15 2.51
N GLU A 163 -7.67 2.39 2.12
CA GLU A 163 -6.86 2.67 0.94
C GLU A 163 -5.45 2.07 1.06
N ARG A 164 -4.81 2.18 2.22
CA ARG A 164 -3.52 1.55 2.50
C ARG A 164 -3.56 0.02 2.47
N ARG A 165 -4.73 -0.60 2.67
CA ARG A 165 -4.92 -2.06 2.50
C ARG A 165 -5.12 -2.49 1.05
N LEU A 166 -5.53 -1.56 0.18
CA LEU A 166 -5.60 -1.77 -1.26
C LEU A 166 -4.33 -1.26 -1.98
N ALA A 167 -3.35 -0.79 -1.22
CA ALA A 167 -2.16 -0.15 -1.76
C ALA A 167 -1.43 -1.10 -2.72
N PRO A 168 -1.22 -0.70 -3.99
CA PRO A 168 -0.53 -1.56 -4.93
C PRO A 168 0.96 -1.66 -4.60
N PRO A 169 1.61 -2.75 -5.02
CA PRO A 169 3.04 -2.91 -4.82
C PRO A 169 3.83 -1.94 -5.72
N LEU A 170 5.02 -1.55 -5.26
CA LEU A 170 5.99 -0.79 -6.04
C LEU A 170 7.27 -1.61 -6.26
N VAL A 171 7.73 -1.67 -7.49
CA VAL A 171 9.07 -2.15 -7.86
C VAL A 171 9.93 -0.93 -8.17
N VAL A 172 11.06 -0.80 -7.50
CA VAL A 172 11.90 0.40 -7.56
C VAL A 172 13.31 0.03 -8.02
N ALA A 173 13.65 0.40 -9.25
CA ALA A 173 15.01 0.28 -9.76
C ALA A 173 15.87 1.43 -9.25
N VAL A 174 16.94 1.11 -8.52
CA VAL A 174 17.80 2.10 -7.85
C VAL A 174 19.26 1.67 -7.88
N ASP A 175 20.18 2.61 -7.98
CA ASP A 175 21.60 2.31 -7.87
C ASP A 175 21.98 2.10 -6.41
N GLY A 176 22.86 1.13 -6.15
CA GLY A 176 23.28 0.79 -4.79
C GLY A 176 23.97 1.94 -4.05
N ALA A 177 24.51 2.92 -4.78
CA ALA A 177 25.03 4.16 -4.21
C ALA A 177 23.93 5.09 -3.66
N ASP A 178 22.76 5.10 -4.30
CA ASP A 178 21.62 5.95 -3.93
C ASP A 178 20.65 5.22 -2.98
N LEU A 179 20.97 3.98 -2.61
CA LEU A 179 20.14 3.16 -1.75
C LEU A 179 20.16 3.69 -0.31
N ARG A 180 19.01 4.27 0.10
CA ARG A 180 18.69 4.72 1.45
C ARG A 180 17.36 4.13 1.92
N ALA A 181 17.34 2.81 2.06
CA ALA A 181 16.12 2.06 2.36
C ALA A 181 15.45 2.50 3.68
N GLU A 182 16.22 2.94 4.67
CA GLU A 182 15.70 3.42 5.96
C GLU A 182 14.67 4.56 5.83
N MET A 183 14.79 5.35 4.76
CA MET A 183 13.91 6.50 4.49
C MET A 183 12.52 6.10 3.99
N LEU A 184 12.31 4.80 3.71
CA LEU A 184 11.04 4.26 3.23
C LEU A 184 10.09 3.83 4.35
N THR A 185 10.51 3.92 5.61
CA THR A 185 9.70 3.52 6.78
C THR A 185 8.32 4.18 6.78
N ASP A 186 8.23 5.45 6.38
CA ASP A 186 6.97 6.22 6.29
C ASP A 186 5.92 5.61 5.34
N PHE A 187 6.34 4.73 4.42
CA PHE A 187 5.47 4.11 3.42
C PHE A 187 5.12 2.65 3.75
N LEU A 188 5.73 2.05 4.78
CA LEU A 188 5.50 0.67 5.17
C LEU A 188 4.30 0.56 6.12
N ASP A 189 3.11 0.81 5.58
CA ASP A 189 1.83 0.69 6.29
C ASP A 189 0.75 -0.01 5.44
N GLY A 190 -0.28 -0.53 6.09
CA GLY A 190 -1.36 -1.28 5.45
C GLY A 190 -0.85 -2.57 4.83
N SER A 191 -1.03 -2.72 3.51
CA SER A 191 -0.54 -3.86 2.72
C SER A 191 0.56 -3.45 1.74
N GLN A 192 1.08 -2.22 1.85
CA GLN A 192 2.07 -1.68 0.90
C GLN A 192 3.29 -2.60 0.81
N LYS A 193 3.62 -2.99 -0.43
CA LYS A 193 4.86 -3.71 -0.76
C LYS A 193 5.79 -2.81 -1.54
N ILE A 194 7.07 -2.84 -1.19
CA ILE A 194 8.12 -2.17 -1.96
C ILE A 194 9.22 -3.18 -2.25
N VAL A 195 9.56 -3.41 -3.51
CA VAL A 195 10.68 -4.27 -3.91
C VAL A 195 11.74 -3.42 -4.60
N LEU A 196 12.92 -3.36 -4.00
CA LEU A 196 14.06 -2.59 -4.49
C LEU A 196 14.90 -3.48 -5.41
N VAL A 197 15.05 -3.10 -6.68
CA VAL A 197 15.97 -3.76 -7.62
C VAL A 197 17.26 -2.95 -7.65
N VAL A 198 18.28 -3.44 -6.95
CA VAL A 198 19.52 -2.70 -6.71
C VAL A 198 20.52 -2.98 -7.83
N ARG A 199 21.04 -1.91 -8.45
CA ARG A 199 22.06 -1.97 -9.49
C ARG A 199 23.42 -1.63 -8.92
N GLY A 200 24.43 -2.44 -9.26
CA GLY A 200 25.80 -2.24 -8.80
C GLY A 200 26.01 -2.48 -7.30
N ALA A 201 27.16 -2.06 -6.78
CA ALA A 201 27.52 -2.26 -5.38
C ALA A 201 26.62 -1.46 -4.44
N CYS A 202 26.21 -2.07 -3.33
CA CYS A 202 25.42 -1.44 -2.29
C CYS A 202 25.99 -1.77 -0.90
N SER A 203 25.41 -1.15 0.12
CA SER A 203 25.63 -1.54 1.52
C SER A 203 25.35 -3.05 1.70
N PRO A 204 26.03 -3.75 2.62
CA PRO A 204 25.87 -5.21 2.77
C PRO A 204 24.51 -5.63 3.34
N ALA A 205 23.84 -4.83 4.17
CA ALA A 205 22.54 -5.19 4.74
C ALA A 205 21.58 -3.98 4.80
N PRO A 206 21.25 -3.35 3.65
CA PRO A 206 20.48 -2.11 3.57
C PRO A 206 19.11 -2.18 4.24
N LEU A 207 18.49 -3.37 4.32
CA LEU A 207 17.15 -3.52 4.92
C LEU A 207 17.17 -3.85 6.41
N VAL A 208 18.33 -4.04 7.05
CA VAL A 208 18.40 -4.50 8.46
C VAL A 208 17.65 -3.58 9.42
N ARG A 209 17.63 -2.27 9.14
CA ARG A 209 16.97 -1.26 9.97
C ARG A 209 15.44 -1.25 9.83
N LEU A 210 14.91 -1.94 8.82
CA LEU A 210 13.47 -2.06 8.57
C LEU A 210 12.88 -3.32 9.19
N ILE A 211 13.69 -4.11 9.90
CA ILE A 211 13.22 -5.25 10.70
C ILE A 211 12.43 -4.70 11.88
N THR A 212 11.12 -4.59 11.69
CA THR A 212 10.15 -4.11 12.69
C THR A 212 9.00 -5.10 12.85
N PRO A 213 8.33 -5.14 14.02
CA PRO A 213 7.18 -6.01 14.21
C PRO A 213 6.09 -5.75 13.15
N GLY A 214 5.59 -6.81 12.51
CA GLY A 214 4.52 -6.73 11.51
C GLY A 214 4.98 -6.47 10.07
N THR A 215 6.22 -6.05 9.85
CA THR A 215 6.78 -5.80 8.51
C THR A 215 7.52 -7.03 8.00
N PHE A 216 7.14 -7.53 6.82
CA PHE A 216 7.90 -8.58 6.15
C PHE A 216 9.13 -7.97 5.46
N VAL A 217 10.33 -8.46 5.75
CA VAL A 217 11.58 -7.95 5.16
C VAL A 217 12.32 -9.07 4.48
N ILE A 218 12.74 -8.89 3.23
CA ILE A 218 13.56 -9.88 2.52
C ILE A 218 14.68 -9.23 1.75
N GLN A 219 15.90 -9.72 1.94
CA GLN A 219 17.04 -9.35 1.13
C GLN A 219 17.57 -10.61 0.44
N THR A 220 17.49 -10.65 -0.89
CA THR A 220 17.87 -11.80 -1.71
C THR A 220 18.60 -11.34 -2.97
N HIS A 221 19.27 -12.24 -3.67
CA HIS A 221 20.02 -11.94 -4.90
C HIS A 221 19.30 -12.43 -6.17
N ASP A 222 18.45 -13.45 -6.04
CA ASP A 222 17.83 -14.20 -7.13
C ASP A 222 16.30 -14.10 -7.14
N GLY A 223 15.71 -13.47 -6.12
CA GLY A 223 14.25 -13.36 -5.95
C GLY A 223 13.60 -14.49 -5.18
N THR A 224 14.37 -15.47 -4.68
CA THR A 224 13.87 -16.51 -3.78
C THR A 224 13.17 -15.88 -2.58
N GLY A 225 11.92 -16.27 -2.33
CA GLY A 225 11.10 -15.78 -1.22
C GLY A 225 10.25 -14.54 -1.49
N LEU A 226 10.28 -13.96 -2.70
CA LEU A 226 9.39 -12.84 -3.06
C LEU A 226 7.91 -13.24 -3.10
N ASP A 227 7.60 -14.50 -3.34
CA ASP A 227 6.26 -15.10 -3.24
C ASP A 227 5.68 -14.97 -1.81
N ARG A 228 6.53 -15.17 -0.79
CA ARG A 228 6.15 -14.99 0.62
C ARG A 228 5.90 -13.51 0.95
N LEU A 229 6.70 -12.61 0.38
CA LEU A 229 6.46 -11.16 0.51
C LEU A 229 5.10 -10.77 -0.11
N ALA A 230 4.79 -11.30 -1.30
CA ALA A 230 3.56 -11.02 -2.02
C ALA A 230 2.31 -11.54 -1.30
N THR A 231 2.41 -12.66 -0.59
CA THR A 231 1.29 -13.28 0.16
C THR A 231 1.15 -12.79 1.59
N HIS A 232 2.08 -11.99 2.12
CA HIS A 232 1.96 -11.41 3.44
C HIS A 232 0.85 -10.34 3.48
N ASP A 233 0.00 -10.37 4.52
CA ASP A 233 -1.17 -9.48 4.61
C ASP A 233 -0.84 -8.05 5.10
N GLY A 234 0.36 -7.84 5.66
CA GLY A 234 0.81 -6.54 6.21
C GLY A 234 1.76 -5.78 5.29
N PRO A 235 2.46 -4.74 5.78
CA PRO A 235 3.46 -4.05 4.99
C PRO A 235 4.67 -4.96 4.74
N GLY A 236 5.38 -4.74 3.64
CA GLY A 236 6.60 -5.48 3.39
C GLY A 236 7.57 -4.80 2.44
N ILE A 237 8.84 -5.12 2.62
CA ILE A 237 9.92 -4.60 1.79
C ILE A 237 10.87 -5.73 1.37
N GLY A 238 11.16 -5.77 0.08
CA GLY A 238 12.13 -6.68 -0.52
C GLY A 238 13.28 -5.92 -1.16
N ALA A 239 14.46 -6.53 -1.26
CA ALA A 239 15.54 -6.04 -2.09
C ALA A 239 16.22 -7.18 -2.85
N LEU A 240 16.34 -7.00 -4.17
CA LEU A 240 17.21 -7.76 -5.06
C LEU A 240 18.59 -7.10 -5.07
N VAL A 241 19.50 -7.64 -4.28
CA VAL A 241 20.85 -7.11 -4.03
C VAL A 241 21.92 -7.94 -4.75
N PRO A 242 23.15 -7.42 -4.93
CA PRO A 242 24.27 -8.22 -5.42
C PRO A 242 24.56 -9.42 -4.52
N GLU A 243 25.14 -10.48 -5.09
CA GLU A 243 25.53 -11.70 -4.34
C GLU A 243 26.45 -11.46 -3.14
N SER A 244 27.23 -10.38 -3.19
CA SER A 244 28.14 -9.96 -2.13
C SER A 244 27.45 -9.38 -0.89
N ALA A 245 26.16 -9.05 -0.98
CA ALA A 245 25.37 -8.54 0.13
C ALA A 245 24.77 -9.68 0.96
N ALA A 246 24.37 -9.36 2.20
CA ALA A 246 23.71 -10.30 3.09
C ALA A 246 22.41 -10.84 2.49
N ARG A 247 22.03 -12.06 2.85
CA ARG A 247 20.74 -12.65 2.50
C ARG A 247 20.02 -13.07 3.76
N PHE A 248 18.81 -12.56 3.95
CA PHE A 248 18.01 -12.82 5.14
C PHE A 248 16.53 -12.56 4.87
N VAL A 249 15.69 -13.17 5.71
CA VAL A 249 14.24 -13.02 5.71
C VAL A 249 13.77 -12.76 7.13
N HIS A 250 13.01 -11.70 7.33
CA HIS A 250 12.17 -11.48 8.51
C HIS A 250 10.71 -11.69 8.12
N ASP A 251 10.12 -12.78 8.61
CA ASP A 251 8.71 -13.11 8.46
C ASP A 251 7.97 -12.90 9.80
N PRO A 252 7.09 -11.89 9.91
CA PRO A 252 6.29 -11.66 11.10
C PRO A 252 5.43 -12.85 11.54
N LYS A 253 5.06 -13.75 10.62
CA LYS A 253 4.25 -14.95 10.89
C LYS A 253 5.10 -16.16 11.35
N GLY A 254 6.43 -16.07 11.30
CA GLY A 254 7.34 -17.18 11.63
C GLY A 254 7.36 -17.61 13.11
N GLY A 255 6.73 -16.85 14.02
CA GLY A 255 6.61 -17.24 15.43
C GLY A 255 6.25 -16.08 16.35
N LEU A 256 6.28 -16.31 17.67
CA LEU A 256 6.04 -15.27 18.68
C LEU A 256 7.29 -14.42 18.98
N HIS A 257 8.48 -15.03 18.87
CA HIS A 257 9.75 -14.38 19.14
C HIS A 257 10.52 -14.09 17.86
N LEU A 258 11.41 -13.11 17.90
CA LEU A 258 12.30 -12.78 16.78
C LEU A 258 13.07 -14.00 16.27
N ALA A 259 13.37 -14.95 17.17
CA ALA A 259 14.04 -16.20 16.85
C ALA A 259 13.36 -17.08 15.79
N GLY A 260 12.02 -17.12 15.82
CA GLY A 260 11.25 -17.83 14.80
C GLY A 260 10.95 -16.97 13.56
N ARG A 261 11.17 -15.66 13.64
CA ARG A 261 10.82 -14.70 12.58
C ARG A 261 11.98 -14.34 11.67
N LEU A 262 13.23 -14.43 12.14
CA LEU A 262 14.42 -14.02 11.38
C LEU A 262 15.29 -15.22 10.99
N THR A 263 15.52 -15.38 9.69
CA THR A 263 16.45 -16.35 9.12
C THR A 263 17.53 -15.61 8.34
N VAL A 264 18.80 -15.86 8.67
CA VAL A 264 19.96 -15.31 7.94
C VAL A 264 20.62 -16.45 7.18
N GLU A 265 20.59 -16.38 5.85
CA GLU A 265 21.14 -17.40 4.95
C GLU A 265 22.60 -17.12 4.60
N HIS A 266 22.94 -15.85 4.44
CA HIS A 266 24.28 -15.43 4.10
C HIS A 266 24.64 -14.13 4.77
N LEU A 267 25.84 -14.10 5.34
CA LEU A 267 26.43 -12.91 5.89
C LEU A 267 27.81 -12.69 5.25
N PRO A 268 28.10 -11.48 4.72
CA PRO A 268 29.42 -11.19 4.19
C PRO A 268 30.50 -11.36 5.27
N ALA A 269 31.50 -12.19 4.99
CA ALA A 269 32.59 -12.48 5.92
C ALA A 269 33.59 -11.32 6.05
N THR A 270 33.73 -10.53 4.98
CA THR A 270 34.69 -9.42 4.92
C THR A 270 34.01 -8.11 5.32
N GLU A 271 34.61 -7.38 6.26
CA GLU A 271 34.10 -6.05 6.61
C GLU A 271 34.28 -5.05 5.45
N PRO A 272 33.26 -4.22 5.16
CA PRO A 272 33.34 -3.22 4.11
C PRO A 272 34.46 -2.20 4.39
N LYS A 273 35.43 -2.12 3.48
CA LYS A 273 36.55 -1.17 3.59
C LYS A 273 36.31 0.12 2.80
N MET A 274 35.53 0.05 1.72
CA MET A 274 35.29 1.18 0.83
C MET A 274 33.93 1.82 1.10
N SER A 275 33.85 3.14 0.94
CA SER A 275 32.57 3.84 1.02
C SER A 275 31.71 3.54 -0.21
N VAL A 276 30.43 3.26 0.00
CA VAL A 276 29.46 3.09 -1.07
C VAL A 276 28.39 4.14 -0.88
N GLY A 277 28.20 4.99 -1.91
CA GLY A 277 27.12 5.95 -1.91
C GLY A 277 27.14 6.92 -0.75
N GLY A 278 28.30 7.37 -0.27
CA GLY A 278 28.38 8.25 0.91
C GLY A 278 28.22 7.56 2.28
N ARG A 279 27.98 6.24 2.33
CA ARG A 279 28.11 5.44 3.56
C ARG A 279 29.55 5.00 3.73
N SER A 280 30.18 5.39 4.84
CA SER A 280 31.52 4.93 5.21
C SER A 280 31.56 3.42 5.49
N GLY A 281 32.75 2.80 5.40
CA GLY A 281 32.91 1.38 5.71
C GLY A 281 32.46 1.01 7.13
N SER A 282 32.66 1.88 8.11
CA SER A 282 32.20 1.68 9.50
C SER A 282 30.68 1.67 9.62
N GLN A 283 29.98 2.56 8.90
CA GLN A 283 28.51 2.57 8.83
C GLN A 283 27.97 1.29 8.17
N GLN A 284 28.62 0.82 7.11
CA GLN A 284 28.25 -0.43 6.46
C GLN A 284 28.54 -1.65 7.37
N ALA A 285 29.64 -1.63 8.12
CA ALA A 285 29.96 -2.66 9.12
C ALA A 285 28.96 -2.67 10.29
N GLU A 286 28.39 -1.52 10.66
CA GLU A 286 27.32 -1.44 11.65
C GLU A 286 26.07 -2.23 11.21
N GLU A 287 25.69 -2.16 9.94
CA GLU A 287 24.53 -2.92 9.43
C GLU A 287 24.75 -4.43 9.56
N ILE A 288 25.97 -4.91 9.27
CA ILE A 288 26.34 -6.31 9.47
C ILE A 288 26.31 -6.67 10.95
N ARG A 289 26.87 -5.81 11.84
CA ARG A 289 26.87 -6.04 13.29
C ARG A 289 25.45 -6.06 13.86
N GLN A 290 24.56 -5.19 13.39
CA GLN A 290 23.15 -5.20 13.75
C GLN A 290 22.48 -6.51 13.31
N LEU A 291 22.69 -6.95 12.07
CA LEU A 291 22.12 -8.20 11.58
C LEU A 291 22.64 -9.41 12.36
N ARG A 292 23.94 -9.45 12.68
CA ARG A 292 24.52 -10.48 13.57
C ARG A 292 23.87 -10.45 14.95
N SER A 293 23.77 -9.28 15.58
CA SER A 293 23.16 -9.17 16.91
C SER A 293 21.72 -9.65 16.92
N LEU A 294 20.93 -9.33 15.89
CA LEU A 294 19.56 -9.82 15.76
C LEU A 294 19.51 -11.34 15.56
N ALA A 295 20.46 -11.91 14.81
CA ALA A 295 20.61 -13.35 14.63
C ALA A 295 21.13 -14.06 15.90
N ASP A 296 22.03 -13.46 16.67
CA ASP A 296 22.56 -14.10 17.89
C ASP A 296 21.50 -14.17 19.00
N ILE A 297 20.61 -13.18 19.07
CA ILE A 297 19.41 -13.23 19.91
C ILE A 297 18.55 -14.46 19.56
N THR A 298 18.52 -14.87 18.28
CA THR A 298 17.75 -16.05 17.86
C THR A 298 18.37 -17.37 18.30
N VAL A 299 19.70 -17.43 18.33
CA VAL A 299 20.44 -18.63 18.78
C VAL A 299 20.41 -18.79 20.30
N GLY A 300 20.50 -17.68 21.05
CA GLY A 300 20.52 -17.68 22.51
C GLY A 300 19.17 -17.96 23.20
N THR A 301 18.05 -17.93 22.47
CA THR A 301 16.70 -18.20 23.00
C THR A 301 16.14 -19.58 22.68
N ARG A 302 16.95 -20.51 22.18
CA ARG A 302 16.56 -21.92 22.08
C ARG A 302 16.48 -22.49 23.51
N PRO A 303 15.30 -22.85 24.05
CA PRO A 303 15.29 -23.58 25.30
C PRO A 303 16.00 -24.90 25.03
N ALA A 304 17.10 -25.13 25.73
CA ALA A 304 17.71 -26.44 25.78
C ALA A 304 16.60 -27.42 26.20
N VAL A 305 16.26 -28.37 25.34
CA VAL A 305 15.57 -29.58 25.78
C VAL A 305 16.62 -30.35 26.60
N GLY A 306 16.79 -29.91 27.84
CA GLY A 306 17.49 -30.62 28.87
C GLY A 306 16.58 -31.73 29.34
N THR A 307 16.86 -32.95 28.88
CA THR A 307 16.59 -34.13 29.68
C THR A 307 17.35 -33.96 30.98
N ASP A 308 16.67 -33.47 32.02
CA ASP A 308 16.98 -33.87 33.39
C ASP A 308 15.74 -33.78 34.26
N ALA A 309 15.44 -34.93 34.85
CA ALA A 309 14.40 -35.12 35.83
C ALA A 309 14.78 -34.37 37.11
N SER A 310 13.98 -33.37 37.48
CA SER A 310 13.72 -33.00 38.87
C SER A 310 12.42 -32.21 38.91
N ALA A 311 11.33 -32.94 39.15
CA ALA A 311 10.03 -32.39 39.43
C ALA A 311 10.07 -31.71 40.82
N THR A 312 9.88 -30.40 40.84
CA THR A 312 9.31 -29.69 41.98
C THR A 312 7.91 -29.24 41.58
N PRO A 313 6.86 -29.54 42.38
CA PRO A 313 5.50 -29.19 42.00
C PRO A 313 5.32 -27.67 42.14
N VAL A 314 5.12 -26.98 41.02
CA VAL A 314 4.63 -25.60 41.04
C VAL A 314 3.12 -25.66 41.13
N THR A 315 2.62 -25.21 42.29
CA THR A 315 1.20 -24.99 42.60
C THR A 315 0.49 -24.23 41.48
N PRO A 316 -0.74 -24.61 41.07
CA PRO A 316 -1.46 -23.88 40.04
C PRO A 316 -1.71 -22.43 40.48
N ALA A 317 -1.34 -21.49 39.61
CA ALA A 317 -1.59 -20.06 39.81
C ALA A 317 -3.09 -19.81 40.03
N ALA A 318 -3.40 -19.02 41.05
CA ALA A 318 -4.75 -18.61 41.39
C ALA A 318 -5.42 -17.89 40.20
N PRO A 319 -6.74 -18.06 40.01
CA PRO A 319 -7.47 -17.36 38.95
C PRO A 319 -7.34 -15.84 39.15
N ALA A 320 -6.98 -15.14 38.08
CA ALA A 320 -6.78 -13.68 38.09
C ALA A 320 -7.95 -12.95 38.75
N ASP A 321 -7.60 -12.01 39.63
CA ASP A 321 -8.51 -11.22 40.46
C ASP A 321 -9.53 -10.49 39.55
N PRO A 322 -10.83 -10.49 39.86
CA PRO A 322 -11.83 -9.72 39.12
C PRO A 322 -11.47 -8.24 38.96
N VAL A 323 -10.67 -7.67 39.87
CA VAL A 323 -10.14 -6.31 39.74
C VAL A 323 -9.15 -6.18 38.58
N ASP A 324 -8.28 -7.18 38.35
CA ASP A 324 -7.34 -7.19 37.22
C ASP A 324 -8.06 -7.32 35.88
N LYS A 325 -9.16 -8.08 35.84
CA LYS A 325 -10.01 -8.18 34.64
C LYS A 325 -10.74 -6.88 34.33
N LEU A 326 -11.20 -6.15 35.36
CA LEU A 326 -11.80 -4.83 35.20
C LEU A 326 -10.76 -3.80 34.73
N ALA A 327 -9.54 -3.85 35.25
CA ALA A 327 -8.44 -2.98 34.83
C ALA A 327 -8.03 -3.24 33.37
N ALA A 328 -7.91 -4.50 32.97
CA ALA A 328 -7.62 -4.87 31.58
C ALA A 328 -8.75 -4.47 30.61
N TRP A 329 -10.01 -4.56 31.04
CA TRP A 329 -11.16 -4.13 30.24
C TRP A 329 -11.23 -2.60 30.13
N LEU A 330 -11.00 -1.86 31.22
CA LEU A 330 -10.96 -0.40 31.21
C LEU A 330 -9.81 0.16 30.35
N LEU A 331 -8.63 -0.48 30.36
CA LEU A 331 -7.52 -0.15 29.46
C LEU A 331 -7.83 -0.45 27.99
N SER A 332 -8.68 -1.44 27.70
CA SER A 332 -9.13 -1.72 26.34
C SER A 332 -10.22 -0.77 25.83
N GLN A 333 -10.96 -0.11 26.74
CA GLN A 333 -12.01 0.87 26.44
C GLN A 333 -11.45 2.31 26.40
N ALA A 334 -10.47 2.61 27.25
CA ALA A 334 -9.76 3.88 27.25
C ALA A 334 -8.76 3.90 26.09
N ASN A 335 -9.23 4.24 24.89
CA ASN A 335 -8.41 4.53 23.73
C ASN A 335 -7.51 5.75 24.01
N LEU A 336 -6.42 5.55 24.75
CA LEU A 336 -5.36 6.55 24.99
C LEU A 336 -4.42 6.63 23.78
N SER A 337 -5.01 6.73 22.59
CA SER A 337 -4.29 6.97 21.34
C SER A 337 -4.32 8.45 20.92
N ASP A 338 -4.63 9.35 21.85
CA ASP A 338 -4.42 10.80 21.70
C ASP A 338 -3.83 11.38 23.00
N ILE A 339 -2.55 11.08 23.25
CA ILE A 339 -1.56 11.99 23.87
C ILE A 339 -0.25 11.83 23.08
#